data_AF-A0A9E3WBN4-F1
#
_entry.id   AF-A0A9E3WBN4-F1
#
_cell.length_a   1.000
_cell.length_b   1.000
_cell.length_c   1.000
_cell.angle_alpha   90.00
_cell.angle_beta   90.00
_cell.angle_gamma   90.00
#
_symmetry.space_group_name_H-M   'P 1'
#
loop_
_entity.id
_entity.type
_entity.pdbx_description
1 polymer ?
#
loop_
_entity_poly.entity_id
_entity_poly.type
_entity_poly.pdbx_seq_one_letter_code
_entity_poly.pdbx_strand_id
1 'polypeptide(L)'
;TAQVGVHVAQAASAETINVRGGPSTNQPLVGTIRPGEMIEVTGTNADGSWFSIRLPNGSEGWIFASLLRIVGTPTPVPTLDVSLASLPISEVTSNADWSPLTRTYDEIEMVLMPPGCFMMGSTEEEVQTLVNVTGLDFRRHEAPQSQVCFNKPLWIDKYEVSNDQFDRLGGVAAQSGEWSDPNRPRETVNWEEARNFCEARGARLPTEAEWEYAARGPDDLLYPWGNIFDGTLTNSCDILCTRGGTIELAFNDGFGDETAPVGSFPGGASWVGAEDLAGNVGEWVSTIYDTTRYPYPYNVSDGRETPTLQAERGIRGGRWNYNRIGVRNPERGWSWYANSFNDVGFRCVRDYAGTSG
;
A
#
# COMPACT_ATOMS: atom_id res chain seq x y z
N THR A 1 16.88 -9.15 -36.53
CA THR A 1 16.50 -10.52 -36.12
C THR A 1 17.46 -10.98 -35.05
N ALA A 2 17.15 -10.70 -33.78
CA ALA A 2 17.95 -11.19 -32.66
C ALA A 2 17.57 -12.64 -32.38
N GLN A 3 18.54 -13.54 -32.42
CA GLN A 3 18.33 -14.97 -32.15
C GLN A 3 17.91 -15.18 -30.70
N VAL A 4 16.80 -15.89 -30.50
CA VAL A 4 16.35 -16.41 -29.21
C VAL A 4 17.36 -17.48 -28.79
N GLY A 5 18.16 -17.20 -27.76
CA GLY A 5 19.10 -18.17 -27.19
C GLY A 5 18.37 -19.13 -26.27
N VAL A 6 18.34 -20.41 -26.64
CA VAL A 6 17.83 -21.52 -25.80
C VAL A 6 19.03 -22.20 -25.15
N HIS A 7 19.05 -22.32 -23.81
CA HIS A 7 20.03 -23.17 -23.13
C HIS A 7 19.39 -24.47 -22.68
N VAL A 8 20.14 -25.56 -22.80
CA VAL A 8 19.79 -26.79 -22.09
C VAL A 8 20.58 -26.79 -20.79
N ALA A 9 19.87 -26.81 -19.66
CA ALA A 9 20.49 -26.89 -18.34
C ALA A 9 20.10 -28.18 -17.65
N GLN A 10 20.99 -28.67 -16.80
CA GLN A 10 20.79 -29.87 -16.02
C GLN A 10 20.57 -29.51 -14.56
N ALA A 11 19.60 -30.14 -13.89
CA ALA A 11 19.47 -30.04 -12.45
C ALA A 11 20.78 -30.47 -11.75
N ALA A 12 21.39 -29.54 -11.00
CA ALA A 12 22.66 -29.76 -10.32
C ALA A 12 22.50 -30.35 -8.90
N SER A 13 21.26 -30.53 -8.45
CA SER A 13 20.91 -31.08 -7.13
C SER A 13 20.82 -32.61 -7.15
N ALA A 14 21.16 -33.24 -6.01
CA ALA A 14 20.90 -34.65 -5.75
C ALA A 14 19.44 -34.92 -5.32
N GLU A 15 18.66 -33.87 -5.11
CA GLU A 15 17.24 -33.92 -4.71
C GLU A 15 16.35 -33.25 -5.75
N THR A 16 15.06 -33.60 -5.72
CA THR A 16 14.03 -32.98 -6.57
C THR A 16 13.94 -31.48 -6.28
N ILE A 17 14.05 -30.66 -7.32
CA ILE A 17 14.05 -29.20 -7.22
C ILE A 17 12.65 -28.67 -7.49
N ASN A 18 12.21 -27.73 -6.67
CA ASN A 18 10.93 -27.04 -6.82
C ASN A 18 10.97 -26.00 -7.95
N VAL A 19 9.93 -26.00 -8.78
CA VAL A 19 9.69 -24.99 -9.82
C VAL A 19 8.56 -24.07 -9.34
N ARG A 20 8.79 -22.77 -9.45
CA ARG A 20 7.93 -21.71 -8.90
C ARG A 20 7.21 -20.95 -10.01
N GLY A 21 6.06 -20.37 -9.72
CA GLY A 21 5.31 -19.51 -10.66
C GLY A 21 6.02 -18.19 -11.02
N GLY A 22 7.02 -17.78 -10.23
CA GLY A 22 7.81 -16.56 -10.44
C GLY A 22 9.19 -16.64 -9.77
N PRO A 23 10.08 -15.66 -9.98
CA PRO A 23 11.47 -15.65 -9.49
C PRO A 23 11.56 -15.32 -7.98
N SER A 24 10.88 -16.10 -7.15
CA SER A 24 10.89 -15.96 -5.68
C SER A 24 10.51 -17.28 -5.01
N THR A 25 11.05 -17.53 -3.83
CA THR A 25 10.70 -18.69 -3.00
C THR A 25 9.27 -18.64 -2.46
N ASN A 26 8.64 -17.46 -2.46
CA ASN A 26 7.27 -17.24 -1.97
C ASN A 26 6.19 -17.54 -3.03
N GLN A 27 6.58 -17.77 -4.28
CA GLN A 27 5.67 -18.09 -5.36
C GLN A 27 5.14 -19.52 -5.24
N PRO A 28 3.91 -19.81 -5.71
CA PRO A 28 3.36 -21.16 -5.66
C PRO A 28 4.22 -22.14 -6.46
N LEU A 29 4.22 -23.40 -6.02
CA LEU A 29 4.87 -24.48 -6.76
C LEU A 29 4.03 -24.80 -8.00
N VAL A 30 4.66 -24.70 -9.17
CA VAL A 30 4.03 -25.04 -10.46
C VAL A 30 4.54 -26.38 -11.00
N GLY A 31 5.60 -26.92 -10.40
CA GLY A 31 6.15 -28.21 -10.77
C GLY A 31 7.41 -28.57 -10.00
N THR A 32 8.05 -29.65 -10.43
CA THR A 32 9.33 -30.09 -9.89
C THR A 32 10.23 -30.62 -11.01
N ILE A 33 11.55 -30.58 -10.79
CA ILE A 33 12.57 -31.13 -11.68
C ILE A 33 13.34 -32.21 -10.93
N ARG A 34 13.56 -33.36 -11.55
CA ARG A 34 14.35 -34.44 -10.96
C ARG A 34 15.85 -34.21 -11.12
N PRO A 35 16.69 -34.77 -10.23
CA PRO A 35 18.15 -34.78 -10.40
C PRO A 35 18.56 -35.24 -11.79
N GLY A 36 19.44 -34.49 -12.46
CA GLY A 36 19.96 -34.82 -13.79
C GLY A 36 19.01 -34.61 -14.97
N GLU A 37 17.76 -34.18 -14.73
CA GLU A 37 16.79 -33.88 -15.78
C GLU A 37 17.23 -32.65 -16.59
N MET A 38 17.09 -32.75 -17.92
CA MET A 38 17.45 -31.69 -18.84
C MET A 38 16.23 -30.80 -19.07
N ILE A 39 16.41 -29.50 -18.84
CA ILE A 39 15.36 -28.51 -19.02
C ILE A 39 15.81 -27.43 -20.00
N GLU A 40 14.83 -26.73 -20.55
CA GLU A 40 15.07 -25.58 -21.41
C GLU A 40 15.09 -24.32 -20.53
N VAL A 41 16.18 -23.55 -20.54
CA VAL A 41 16.22 -22.21 -19.95
C VAL A 41 15.82 -21.21 -21.04
N THR A 42 14.73 -20.51 -20.79
CA THR A 42 14.07 -19.59 -21.72
C THR A 42 14.35 -18.11 -21.39
N GLY A 43 14.90 -17.82 -20.21
CA GLY A 43 15.33 -16.48 -19.85
C GLY A 43 15.83 -16.34 -18.41
N THR A 44 16.05 -15.11 -17.97
CA THR A 44 16.53 -14.78 -16.62
C THR A 44 15.89 -13.48 -16.11
N ASN A 45 15.77 -13.35 -14.79
CA ASN A 45 15.30 -12.12 -14.15
C ASN A 45 16.39 -11.04 -14.14
N ALA A 46 16.04 -9.81 -13.74
CA ALA A 46 16.90 -8.63 -13.91
C ALA A 46 18.28 -8.73 -13.23
N ASP A 47 18.37 -9.42 -12.10
CA ASP A 47 19.62 -9.61 -11.34
C ASP A 47 20.34 -10.93 -11.66
N GLY A 48 19.77 -11.79 -12.50
CA GLY A 48 20.33 -13.08 -12.88
C GLY A 48 20.19 -14.18 -11.83
N SER A 49 19.50 -13.94 -10.70
CA SER A 49 19.38 -14.91 -9.60
C SER A 49 18.39 -16.05 -9.90
N TRP A 50 17.49 -15.87 -10.86
CA TRP A 50 16.52 -16.86 -11.31
C TRP A 50 16.53 -17.06 -12.82
N PHE A 51 16.30 -18.30 -13.23
CA PHE A 51 16.07 -18.68 -14.61
C PHE A 51 14.59 -19.00 -14.83
N SER A 52 14.04 -18.47 -15.91
CA SER A 52 12.79 -18.97 -16.49
C SER A 52 13.10 -20.22 -17.29
N ILE A 53 12.26 -21.23 -17.13
CA ILE A 53 12.45 -22.56 -17.71
C ILE A 53 11.16 -23.08 -18.33
N ARG A 54 11.32 -23.97 -19.32
CA ARG A 54 10.24 -24.80 -19.86
C ARG A 54 10.52 -26.27 -19.53
N LEU A 55 9.52 -26.90 -18.91
CA LEU A 55 9.54 -28.32 -18.54
C LEU A 55 9.17 -29.20 -19.75
N PRO A 56 9.52 -30.51 -19.74
CA PRO A 56 9.24 -31.41 -20.87
C PRO A 56 7.76 -31.59 -21.20
N ASN A 57 6.87 -31.37 -20.23
CA ASN A 57 5.41 -31.37 -20.40
C ASN A 57 4.87 -30.06 -21.05
N GLY A 58 5.75 -29.11 -21.37
CA GLY A 58 5.41 -27.82 -21.98
C GLY A 58 5.04 -26.71 -20.99
N SER A 59 4.93 -26.99 -19.69
CA SER A 59 4.66 -25.96 -18.69
C SER A 59 5.89 -25.10 -18.42
N GLU A 60 5.67 -23.83 -18.10
CA GLU A 60 6.74 -22.87 -17.79
C GLU A 60 6.80 -22.55 -16.31
N GLY A 61 7.96 -22.14 -15.83
CA GLY A 61 8.16 -21.74 -14.45
C GLY A 61 9.53 -21.15 -14.18
N TRP A 62 9.85 -20.93 -12.92
CA TRP A 62 11.06 -20.27 -12.47
C TRP A 62 11.81 -21.14 -11.46
N ILE A 63 13.13 -21.11 -11.55
CA ILE A 63 14.05 -21.85 -10.69
C ILE A 63 15.28 -21.00 -10.37
N PHE A 64 15.81 -21.16 -9.17
CA PHE A 64 16.98 -20.41 -8.73
C PHE A 64 18.19 -20.81 -9.57
N ALA A 65 18.90 -19.84 -10.13
CA ALA A 65 19.92 -20.06 -11.16
C ALA A 65 21.04 -20.99 -10.68
N SER A 66 21.43 -20.91 -9.40
CA SER A 66 22.49 -21.74 -8.83
C SER A 66 22.12 -23.22 -8.68
N LEU A 67 20.84 -23.59 -8.85
CA LEU A 67 20.38 -24.98 -8.80
C LEU A 67 20.50 -25.68 -10.17
N LEU A 68 20.86 -24.95 -11.21
CA LEU A 68 21.05 -25.44 -12.56
C LEU A 68 22.51 -25.37 -12.99
N ARG A 69 22.94 -26.38 -13.73
CA ARG A 69 24.21 -26.39 -14.45
C ARG A 69 23.93 -26.23 -15.93
N ILE A 70 24.34 -25.11 -16.53
CA ILE A 70 24.26 -24.91 -17.98
C ILE A 70 25.16 -25.93 -18.69
N VAL A 71 24.63 -26.64 -19.68
CA VAL A 71 25.38 -27.61 -20.48
C VAL A 71 25.58 -27.02 -21.89
N GLY A 72 26.81 -26.63 -22.22
CA GLY A 72 27.18 -26.12 -23.55
C GLY A 72 27.91 -24.76 -23.53
N THR A 73 28.29 -24.27 -24.72
CA THR A 73 28.91 -22.94 -24.89
C THR A 73 27.93 -21.83 -24.53
N PRO A 74 28.29 -20.90 -23.62
CA PRO A 74 27.38 -19.83 -23.19
C PRO A 74 27.20 -18.79 -24.31
N THR A 75 26.06 -18.83 -24.99
CA THR A 75 25.49 -17.67 -25.69
C THR A 75 24.83 -16.74 -24.67
N PRO A 76 24.78 -15.41 -24.89
CA PRO A 76 24.07 -14.50 -23.99
C PRO A 76 22.58 -14.86 -23.92
N VAL A 77 22.08 -15.19 -22.72
CA VAL A 77 20.65 -15.32 -22.43
C VAL A 77 20.05 -13.91 -22.55
N PRO A 78 18.98 -13.69 -23.32
CA PRO A 78 18.29 -12.40 -23.30
C PRO A 78 17.72 -12.17 -21.89
N THR A 79 18.02 -11.01 -21.30
CA THR A 79 17.35 -10.54 -20.09
C THR A 79 15.87 -10.39 -20.42
N LEU A 80 15.00 -11.14 -19.73
CA LEU A 80 13.57 -10.96 -19.91
C LEU A 80 13.17 -9.75 -19.07
N ASP A 81 12.85 -8.66 -19.76
CA ASP A 81 12.16 -7.54 -19.16
C ASP A 81 10.71 -7.99 -18.91
N VAL A 82 10.46 -8.63 -17.76
CA VAL A 82 9.11 -8.92 -17.29
C VAL A 82 8.53 -7.59 -16.82
N SER A 83 8.22 -6.71 -17.75
CA SER A 83 7.38 -5.56 -17.45
C SER A 83 6.08 -6.14 -16.92
N LEU A 84 5.66 -5.71 -15.74
CA LEU A 84 4.36 -6.05 -15.14
C LEU A 84 3.16 -5.74 -16.05
N ALA A 85 3.37 -5.13 -17.23
CA ALA A 85 2.35 -4.62 -18.13
C ALA A 85 1.53 -5.66 -18.91
N SER A 86 1.63 -6.97 -18.61
CA SER A 86 0.90 -7.98 -19.40
C SER A 86 0.27 -9.14 -18.64
N LEU A 87 0.24 -9.13 -17.31
CA LEU A 87 -0.68 -10.02 -16.59
C LEU A 87 -2.00 -9.28 -16.38
N PRO A 88 -3.15 -9.81 -16.83
CA PRO A 88 -4.44 -9.22 -16.48
C PRO A 88 -4.59 -9.34 -14.96
N ILE A 89 -4.46 -8.21 -14.26
CA ILE A 89 -4.77 -8.14 -12.83
C ILE A 89 -6.28 -8.26 -12.73
N SER A 90 -6.74 -9.44 -12.33
CA SER A 90 -8.16 -9.72 -12.16
C SER A 90 -8.72 -9.01 -10.93
N GLU A 91 -10.03 -8.86 -10.92
CA GLU A 91 -10.76 -8.40 -9.75
C GLU A 91 -10.53 -9.32 -8.55
N VAL A 92 -10.33 -8.74 -7.37
CA VAL A 92 -10.17 -9.43 -6.09
C VAL A 92 -11.43 -9.25 -5.24
N THR A 93 -11.95 -10.35 -4.69
CA THR A 93 -13.17 -10.37 -3.86
C THR A 93 -12.92 -10.65 -2.38
N SER A 94 -11.68 -10.99 -1.98
CA SER A 94 -11.27 -11.15 -0.58
C SER A 94 -9.82 -10.73 -0.41
N ASN A 95 -9.48 -10.18 0.75
CA ASN A 95 -8.11 -9.74 1.04
C ASN A 95 -7.12 -10.91 0.95
N ALA A 96 -7.55 -12.11 1.35
CA ALA A 96 -6.72 -13.32 1.35
C ALA A 96 -6.38 -13.86 -0.05
N ASP A 97 -7.11 -13.44 -1.08
CA ASP A 97 -6.88 -13.86 -2.47
C ASP A 97 -5.78 -13.03 -3.16
N TRP A 98 -5.29 -11.98 -2.50
CA TRP A 98 -4.23 -11.11 -3.02
C TRP A 98 -2.87 -11.42 -2.37
N SER A 99 -1.83 -11.33 -3.19
CA SER A 99 -0.45 -11.31 -2.70
C SER A 99 0.14 -9.94 -3.03
N PRO A 100 0.61 -9.17 -2.02
CA PRO A 100 1.21 -7.86 -2.23
C PRO A 100 2.27 -7.87 -3.33
N LEU A 101 2.12 -6.94 -4.28
CA LEU A 101 3.10 -6.69 -5.32
C LEU A 101 3.72 -5.33 -5.09
N THR A 102 5.04 -5.31 -5.01
CA THR A 102 5.82 -4.10 -4.76
C THR A 102 6.54 -3.66 -6.03
N ARG A 103 6.62 -2.36 -6.27
CA ARG A 103 7.51 -1.75 -7.26
C ARG A 103 8.08 -0.43 -6.73
N THR A 104 9.32 -0.15 -7.08
CA THR A 104 9.96 1.13 -6.77
C THR A 104 9.77 2.11 -7.93
N TYR A 105 9.29 3.30 -7.61
CA TYR A 105 9.21 4.45 -8.51
C TYR A 105 9.94 5.61 -7.86
N ASP A 106 10.94 6.18 -8.54
CA ASP A 106 11.64 7.37 -8.06
C ASP A 106 12.16 7.20 -6.61
N GLU A 107 12.75 6.03 -6.32
CA GLU A 107 13.25 5.60 -4.99
C GLU A 107 12.17 5.33 -3.92
N ILE A 108 10.89 5.43 -4.26
CA ILE A 108 9.76 5.15 -3.36
C ILE A 108 9.20 3.75 -3.62
N GLU A 109 9.11 2.94 -2.56
CA GLU A 109 8.43 1.65 -2.60
C GLU A 109 6.91 1.87 -2.63
N MET A 110 6.25 1.38 -3.69
CA MET A 110 4.81 1.40 -3.84
C MET A 110 4.28 -0.02 -3.93
N VAL A 111 3.07 -0.23 -3.41
CA VAL A 111 2.35 -1.49 -3.51
C VAL A 111 1.16 -1.37 -4.46
N LEU A 112 0.85 -2.47 -5.15
CA LEU A 112 -0.22 -2.52 -6.13
C LEU A 112 -1.55 -2.83 -5.46
N MET A 113 -2.53 -1.97 -5.71
CA MET A 113 -3.93 -2.21 -5.41
C MET A 113 -4.60 -2.77 -6.67
N PRO A 114 -5.10 -4.03 -6.65
CA PRO A 114 -5.79 -4.62 -7.77
C PRO A 114 -7.20 -4.02 -7.94
N PRO A 115 -7.87 -4.25 -9.09
CA PRO A 115 -9.30 -4.01 -9.21
C PRO A 115 -10.08 -4.81 -8.16
N GLY A 116 -11.21 -4.26 -7.74
CA GLY A 116 -12.09 -4.88 -6.74
C GLY A 116 -13.09 -3.89 -6.17
N CYS A 117 -13.99 -4.41 -5.36
CA CYS A 117 -14.99 -3.63 -4.64
C CYS A 117 -14.82 -3.82 -3.14
N PHE A 118 -15.23 -2.81 -2.36
CA PHE A 118 -15.34 -2.89 -0.91
C PHE A 118 -16.51 -2.03 -0.43
N MET A 119 -16.93 -2.23 0.81
CA MET A 119 -17.90 -1.40 1.50
C MET A 119 -17.18 -0.26 2.23
N MET A 120 -17.28 0.93 1.64
CA MET A 120 -16.73 2.17 2.19
C MET A 120 -17.61 2.71 3.31
N GLY A 121 -16.99 3.20 4.39
CA GLY A 121 -17.65 3.81 5.53
C GLY A 121 -18.12 2.81 6.59
N SER A 122 -19.07 3.26 7.41
CA SER A 122 -19.66 2.51 8.51
C SER A 122 -21.17 2.40 8.35
N THR A 123 -21.72 1.32 8.89
CA THR A 123 -23.17 1.12 8.98
C THR A 123 -23.80 2.13 9.93
N GLU A 124 -25.10 2.38 9.77
CA GLU A 124 -25.86 3.26 10.66
C GLU A 124 -25.81 2.82 12.13
N GLU A 125 -25.76 1.50 12.38
CA GLU A 125 -25.66 0.93 13.73
C GLU A 125 -24.29 1.18 14.36
N GLU A 126 -23.22 1.01 13.59
CA GLU A 126 -21.85 1.30 14.04
C GLU A 126 -21.70 2.78 14.38
N VAL A 127 -22.13 3.69 13.50
CA VAL A 127 -22.04 5.13 13.79
C VAL A 127 -22.90 5.52 14.98
N GLN A 128 -24.08 4.94 15.16
CA GLN A 128 -24.90 5.22 16.34
C GLN A 128 -24.22 4.74 17.63
N THR A 129 -23.54 3.59 17.58
CA THR A 129 -22.72 3.10 18.71
C THR A 129 -21.56 4.05 18.99
N LEU A 130 -20.85 4.49 17.95
CA LEU A 130 -19.73 5.44 18.07
C LEU A 130 -20.18 6.77 18.66
N VAL A 131 -21.32 7.33 18.21
CA VAL A 131 -21.90 8.55 18.77
C VAL A 131 -22.24 8.36 20.24
N ASN A 132 -22.85 7.23 20.62
CA ASN A 132 -23.21 6.97 22.02
C ASN A 132 -21.98 6.86 22.94
N VAL A 133 -20.89 6.24 22.45
CA VAL A 133 -19.67 6.04 23.25
C VAL A 133 -18.83 7.31 23.31
N THR A 134 -18.72 8.06 22.22
CA THR A 134 -17.83 9.22 22.12
C THR A 134 -18.52 10.55 22.44
N GLY A 135 -19.84 10.63 22.26
CA GLY A 135 -20.59 11.89 22.29
C GLY A 135 -20.34 12.79 21.07
N LEU A 136 -19.71 12.27 20.00
CA LEU A 136 -19.27 13.06 18.85
C LEU A 136 -20.17 12.80 17.63
N ASP A 137 -21.04 13.76 17.30
CA ASP A 137 -22.01 13.62 16.20
C ASP A 137 -21.36 13.50 14.81
N PHE A 138 -20.14 14.04 14.62
CA PHE A 138 -19.45 13.93 13.34
C PHE A 138 -19.12 12.49 12.94
N ARG A 139 -19.21 11.52 13.86
CA ARG A 139 -19.10 10.09 13.55
C ARG A 139 -20.16 9.62 12.54
N ARG A 140 -21.27 10.34 12.43
CA ARG A 140 -22.31 10.09 11.42
C ARG A 140 -21.84 10.36 9.99
N HIS A 141 -20.75 11.11 9.82
CA HIS A 141 -20.18 11.41 8.49
C HIS A 141 -19.47 10.20 7.86
N GLU A 142 -19.38 9.07 8.58
CA GLU A 142 -18.88 7.77 8.09
C GLU A 142 -20.00 6.93 7.43
N ALA A 143 -21.28 7.32 7.57
CA ALA A 143 -22.46 6.57 7.13
C ALA A 143 -23.28 7.30 6.05
N PRO A 144 -24.08 6.59 5.24
CA PRO A 144 -24.25 5.13 5.25
C PRO A 144 -23.09 4.42 4.54
N GLN A 145 -22.85 3.18 4.94
CA GLN A 145 -21.93 2.29 4.24
C GLN A 145 -22.40 2.04 2.81
N SER A 146 -21.47 2.05 1.85
CA SER A 146 -21.79 1.85 0.44
C SER A 146 -20.67 1.17 -0.34
N GLN A 147 -21.04 0.37 -1.33
CA GLN A 147 -20.06 -0.29 -2.19
C GLN A 147 -19.37 0.72 -3.13
N VAL A 148 -18.04 0.70 -3.15
CA VAL A 148 -17.20 1.42 -4.10
C VAL A 148 -16.31 0.41 -4.83
N CYS A 149 -16.19 0.55 -6.15
CA CYS A 149 -15.45 -0.36 -7.01
C CYS A 149 -14.38 0.34 -7.82
N PHE A 150 -13.20 -0.28 -7.90
CA PHE A 150 -12.08 0.12 -8.74
C PHE A 150 -11.95 -0.86 -9.90
N ASN A 151 -12.10 -0.35 -11.13
CA ASN A 151 -12.02 -1.18 -12.35
C ASN A 151 -10.61 -1.22 -12.95
N LYS A 152 -9.67 -0.48 -12.36
CA LYS A 152 -8.28 -0.41 -12.79
C LYS A 152 -7.38 -0.53 -11.58
N PRO A 153 -6.24 -1.24 -11.71
CA PRO A 153 -5.24 -1.24 -10.66
C PRO A 153 -4.63 0.16 -10.50
N LEU A 154 -4.12 0.43 -9.31
CA LEU A 154 -3.32 1.61 -9.01
C LEU A 154 -2.22 1.28 -8.02
N TRP A 155 -1.15 2.07 -8.02
CA TRP A 155 -0.09 1.97 -7.04
C TRP A 155 -0.35 2.94 -5.91
N ILE A 156 -0.10 2.54 -4.67
CA ILE A 156 -0.06 3.42 -3.49
C ILE A 156 1.30 3.30 -2.82
N ASP A 157 1.83 4.39 -2.27
CA ASP A 157 3.05 4.31 -1.47
C ASP A 157 2.86 3.33 -0.32
N LYS A 158 3.89 2.51 -0.09
CA LYS A 158 3.85 1.52 0.98
C LYS A 158 3.81 2.17 2.36
N TYR A 159 4.46 3.32 2.50
CA TYR A 159 4.61 4.09 3.72
C TYR A 159 4.11 5.53 3.51
N GLU A 160 3.93 6.29 4.57
CA GLU A 160 3.89 7.76 4.45
C GLU A 160 5.20 8.27 3.87
N VAL A 161 5.14 9.43 3.20
CA VAL A 161 6.35 10.09 2.70
C VAL A 161 7.23 10.46 3.89
N SER A 162 8.49 9.98 3.93
CA SER A 162 9.42 10.32 5.01
C SER A 162 10.07 11.69 4.81
N ASN A 163 10.67 12.25 5.87
CA ASN A 163 11.47 13.48 5.78
C ASN A 163 12.58 13.38 4.71
N ASP A 164 13.31 12.26 4.69
CA ASP A 164 14.38 12.03 3.73
C ASP A 164 13.87 11.95 2.28
N GLN A 165 12.76 11.25 2.05
CA GLN A 165 12.13 11.19 0.73
C GLN A 165 11.65 12.57 0.30
N PHE A 166 11.04 13.32 1.21
CA PHE A 166 10.59 14.68 0.94
C PHE A 166 11.75 15.59 0.53
N ASP A 167 12.85 15.58 1.28
CA ASP A 167 14.01 16.42 1.03
C ASP A 167 14.76 16.02 -0.26
N ARG A 168 15.06 14.72 -0.45
CA ARG A 168 15.82 14.23 -1.60
C ARG A 168 15.08 14.39 -2.93
N LEU A 169 13.75 14.31 -2.91
CA LEU A 169 12.91 14.47 -4.10
C LEU A 169 12.44 15.92 -4.31
N GLY A 170 12.99 16.88 -3.57
CA GLY A 170 12.78 18.31 -3.82
C GLY A 170 11.43 18.83 -3.32
N GLY A 171 10.90 18.24 -2.25
CA GLY A 171 9.73 18.73 -1.55
C GLY A 171 9.93 20.15 -1.00
N VAL A 172 8.86 20.93 -1.03
CA VAL A 172 8.85 22.31 -0.56
C VAL A 172 7.70 22.47 0.43
N ALA A 173 8.02 22.92 1.63
CA ALA A 173 7.05 23.22 2.68
C ALA A 173 7.43 24.52 3.39
N ALA A 174 6.42 25.26 3.87
CA ALA A 174 6.61 26.52 4.57
C ALA A 174 7.23 26.34 5.97
N GLN A 175 7.04 25.18 6.57
CA GLN A 175 7.51 24.84 7.92
C GLN A 175 8.38 23.59 7.87
N SER A 176 9.24 23.38 8.87
CA SER A 176 9.88 22.09 9.11
C SER A 176 8.91 21.16 9.84
N GLY A 177 9.10 19.84 9.70
CA GLY A 177 8.46 18.89 10.62
C GLY A 177 8.94 19.10 12.06
N GLU A 178 8.10 18.72 13.02
CA GLU A 178 8.40 18.65 14.44
C GLU A 178 9.51 17.63 14.72
N TRP A 179 9.50 16.48 14.04
CA TRP A 179 10.54 15.46 14.20
C TRP A 179 11.42 15.39 12.96
N SER A 180 12.71 15.73 13.12
CA SER A 180 13.67 15.82 12.03
C SER A 180 14.36 14.50 11.67
N ASP A 181 13.95 13.36 12.23
CA ASP A 181 14.56 12.07 11.87
C ASP A 181 14.27 11.77 10.39
N PRO A 182 15.29 11.40 9.58
CA PRO A 182 15.13 11.12 8.15
C PRO A 182 14.04 10.08 7.82
N ASN A 183 13.82 9.11 8.71
CA ASN A 183 12.89 8.00 8.47
C ASN A 183 11.51 8.24 9.09
N ARG A 184 11.27 9.37 9.75
CA ARG A 184 9.93 9.71 10.26
C ARG A 184 9.05 10.29 9.15
N PRO A 185 7.72 10.14 9.27
CA PRO A 185 6.78 10.69 8.31
C PRO A 185 6.94 12.21 8.25
N ARG A 186 6.91 12.74 7.03
CA ARG A 186 6.89 14.18 6.79
C ARG A 186 5.52 14.73 7.18
N GLU A 187 5.47 15.34 8.35
CA GLU A 187 4.31 16.09 8.85
C GLU A 187 4.53 17.61 8.78
N THR A 188 3.61 18.39 9.34
CA THR A 188 3.59 19.86 9.27
C THR A 188 3.72 20.32 7.81
N VAL A 189 2.92 19.69 6.97
CA VAL A 189 2.67 20.10 5.58
C VAL A 189 1.19 20.39 5.41
N ASN A 190 0.89 21.43 4.66
CA ASN A 190 -0.49 21.67 4.25
C ASN A 190 -0.86 20.79 3.05
N TRP A 191 -2.14 20.77 2.70
CA TRP A 191 -2.64 19.91 1.63
C TRP A 191 -2.05 20.24 0.26
N GLU A 192 -1.80 21.53 -0.05
CA GLU A 192 -1.20 21.93 -1.33
C GLU A 192 0.26 21.50 -1.44
N GLU A 193 1.03 21.59 -0.36
CA GLU A 193 2.43 21.14 -0.30
C GLU A 193 2.52 19.62 -0.54
N ALA A 194 1.66 18.85 0.16
CA ALA A 194 1.53 17.41 -0.03
C ALA A 194 1.13 17.05 -1.48
N ARG A 195 0.10 17.72 -2.03
CA ARG A 195 -0.34 17.53 -3.42
C ARG A 195 0.78 17.82 -4.41
N ASN A 196 1.43 18.98 -4.28
CA ASN A 196 2.49 19.41 -5.19
C ASN A 196 3.68 18.44 -5.17
N PHE A 197 4.04 17.89 -4.01
CA PHE A 197 5.08 16.86 -3.90
C PHE A 197 4.70 15.60 -4.70
N CYS A 198 3.48 15.10 -4.50
CA CYS A 198 3.00 13.93 -5.25
C CYS A 198 2.97 14.19 -6.76
N GLU A 199 2.48 15.36 -7.19
CA GLU A 199 2.43 15.73 -8.61
C GLU A 199 3.83 15.85 -9.24
N ALA A 200 4.80 16.40 -8.51
CA ALA A 200 6.18 16.58 -9.00
C ALA A 200 6.87 15.25 -9.35
N ARG A 201 6.49 14.15 -8.70
CA ARG A 201 6.98 12.79 -8.97
C ARG A 201 6.06 11.95 -9.86
N GLY A 202 5.12 12.59 -10.57
CA GLY A 202 4.19 11.92 -11.48
C GLY A 202 3.18 11.00 -10.77
N ALA A 203 2.86 11.33 -9.52
CA ALA A 203 1.83 10.72 -8.68
C ALA A 203 0.75 11.78 -8.33
N ARG A 204 -0.13 11.46 -7.39
CA ARG A 204 -1.12 12.39 -6.81
C ARG A 204 -1.48 11.95 -5.40
N LEU A 205 -2.13 12.82 -4.61
CA LEU A 205 -2.75 12.35 -3.37
C LEU A 205 -3.84 11.29 -3.69
N PRO A 206 -4.00 10.26 -2.84
CA PRO A 206 -5.12 9.34 -2.94
C PRO A 206 -6.44 10.08 -2.74
N THR A 207 -7.49 9.63 -3.41
CA THR A 207 -8.86 9.91 -2.96
C THR A 207 -9.12 9.21 -1.63
N GLU A 208 -10.12 9.67 -0.88
CA GLU A 208 -10.55 9.03 0.36
C GLU A 208 -10.94 7.56 0.13
N ALA A 209 -11.59 7.26 -0.99
CA ALA A 209 -11.99 5.91 -1.34
C ALA A 209 -10.80 5.00 -1.67
N GLU A 210 -9.78 5.52 -2.38
CA GLU A 210 -8.56 4.75 -2.68
C GLU A 210 -7.77 4.45 -1.41
N TRP A 211 -7.65 5.44 -0.52
CA TRP A 211 -6.97 5.26 0.76
C TRP A 211 -7.69 4.21 1.61
N GLU A 212 -9.02 4.29 1.72
CA GLU A 212 -9.78 3.34 2.54
C GLU A 212 -9.80 1.93 1.94
N TYR A 213 -9.80 1.81 0.61
CA TYR A 213 -9.65 0.52 -0.06
C TYR A 213 -8.29 -0.12 0.20
N ALA A 214 -7.21 0.67 0.18
CA ALA A 214 -5.89 0.19 0.57
C ALA A 214 -5.91 -0.40 1.99
N ALA A 215 -6.57 0.30 2.92
CA ALA A 215 -6.60 -0.06 4.33
C ALA A 215 -7.55 -1.23 4.65
N ARG A 216 -8.74 -1.30 4.04
CA ARG A 216 -9.80 -2.27 4.39
C ARG A 216 -9.85 -3.49 3.47
N GLY A 217 -9.70 -3.24 2.18
CA GLY A 217 -9.89 -4.21 1.11
C GLY A 217 -11.30 -4.80 1.02
N PRO A 218 -11.53 -5.78 0.11
CA PRO A 218 -12.82 -6.44 -0.07
C PRO A 218 -13.45 -7.09 1.16
N ASP A 219 -12.68 -7.39 2.20
CA ASP A 219 -13.19 -7.98 3.45
C ASP A 219 -13.68 -6.93 4.48
N ASP A 220 -13.68 -5.65 4.10
CA ASP A 220 -14.23 -4.53 4.89
C ASP A 220 -13.64 -4.43 6.31
N LEU A 221 -12.34 -4.65 6.46
CA LEU A 221 -11.69 -4.76 7.78
C LEU A 221 -11.69 -3.46 8.58
N LEU A 222 -11.98 -3.53 9.89
CA LEU A 222 -12.01 -2.38 10.79
C LEU A 222 -10.66 -1.67 10.96
N TYR A 223 -9.58 -2.45 10.99
CA TYR A 223 -8.18 -2.01 10.99
C TYR A 223 -7.44 -2.75 9.86
N PRO A 224 -6.26 -2.28 9.41
CA PRO A 224 -5.54 -2.92 8.30
C PRO A 224 -5.28 -4.42 8.49
N TRP A 225 -5.06 -4.85 9.74
CA TRP A 225 -4.76 -6.23 10.12
C TRP A 225 -5.98 -7.05 10.55
N GLY A 226 -7.19 -6.47 10.64
CA GLY A 226 -8.39 -7.20 11.03
C GLY A 226 -9.41 -6.40 11.82
N ASN A 227 -10.30 -7.11 12.52
CA ASN A 227 -11.45 -6.52 13.21
C ASN A 227 -11.25 -6.36 14.73
N ILE A 228 -10.09 -6.76 15.26
CA ILE A 228 -9.74 -6.65 16.67
C ILE A 228 -8.56 -5.69 16.77
N PHE A 229 -8.70 -4.66 17.59
CA PHE A 229 -7.63 -3.70 17.84
C PHE A 229 -6.45 -4.38 18.53
N ASP A 230 -5.25 -4.14 18.01
CA ASP A 230 -3.99 -4.55 18.60
C ASP A 230 -3.02 -3.37 18.52
N GLY A 231 -2.80 -2.69 19.65
CA GLY A 231 -1.91 -1.53 19.73
C GLY A 231 -0.42 -1.88 19.54
N THR A 232 -0.05 -3.16 19.43
CA THR A 232 1.34 -3.54 19.07
C THR A 232 1.62 -3.45 17.57
N LEU A 233 0.57 -3.22 16.75
CA LEU A 233 0.64 -3.19 15.29
C LEU A 233 0.50 -1.77 14.70
N THR A 234 0.54 -0.74 15.54
CA THR A 234 0.33 0.66 15.16
C THR A 234 0.97 1.59 16.19
N ASN A 235 1.37 2.79 15.77
CA ASN A 235 1.67 3.88 16.69
C ASN A 235 0.36 4.62 17.05
N SER A 236 -0.09 4.50 18.29
CA SER A 236 -1.36 5.06 18.76
C SER A 236 -1.31 5.37 20.26
N CYS A 237 -2.25 6.16 20.78
CA CYS A 237 -2.18 6.64 22.16
C CYS A 237 -2.33 5.51 23.18
N ASP A 238 -1.21 5.13 23.79
CA ASP A 238 -1.07 4.01 24.71
C ASP A 238 -0.48 4.44 26.07
N ILE A 239 0.10 3.51 26.83
CA ILE A 239 0.65 3.78 28.17
C ILE A 239 1.72 4.88 28.21
N LEU A 240 2.38 5.21 27.09
CA LEU A 240 3.39 6.27 26.98
C LEU A 240 2.80 7.63 26.58
N CYS A 241 1.55 7.66 26.12
CA CYS A 241 0.84 8.87 25.70
C CYS A 241 0.57 9.78 26.90
N THR A 242 1.08 11.02 26.86
CA THR A 242 0.85 12.04 27.91
C THR A 242 0.01 13.21 27.42
N ARG A 243 -0.16 13.36 26.09
CA ARG A 243 -0.93 14.41 25.44
C ARG A 243 -2.23 13.87 24.85
N GLY A 244 -3.29 13.92 25.66
CA GLY A 244 -4.68 13.75 25.20
C GLY A 244 -5.17 12.31 25.10
N GLY A 245 -6.41 12.14 24.66
CA GLY A 245 -7.02 10.84 24.35
C GLY A 245 -7.47 9.98 25.54
N THR A 246 -8.22 8.92 25.22
CA THR A 246 -8.40 7.77 26.12
C THR A 246 -7.24 6.81 25.87
N ILE A 247 -6.46 6.53 26.91
CA ILE A 247 -5.24 5.74 26.83
C ILE A 247 -5.56 4.24 26.74
N GLU A 248 -4.93 3.55 25.79
CA GLU A 248 -4.97 2.08 25.68
C GLU A 248 -3.93 1.43 26.60
N LEU A 249 -4.21 1.40 27.92
CA LEU A 249 -3.27 0.98 28.98
C LEU A 249 -2.68 -0.44 28.84
N ALA A 250 -3.24 -1.29 27.98
CA ALA A 250 -2.78 -2.65 27.75
C ALA A 250 -1.63 -2.74 26.75
N PHE A 251 -1.30 -1.66 26.05
CA PHE A 251 -0.33 -1.63 24.96
C PHE A 251 0.82 -0.67 25.26
N ASN A 252 1.94 -0.94 24.59
CA ASN A 252 3.14 -0.11 24.56
C ASN A 252 3.82 -0.34 23.20
N ASP A 253 3.70 0.62 22.30
CA ASP A 253 4.26 0.62 20.95
C ASP A 253 5.72 1.11 20.90
N GLY A 254 6.22 1.64 22.03
CA GLY A 254 7.58 2.13 22.21
C GLY A 254 7.78 3.62 21.90
N PHE A 255 6.72 4.33 21.49
CA PHE A 255 6.71 5.74 21.12
C PHE A 255 5.74 6.52 22.04
N GLY A 256 6.20 7.65 22.55
CA GLY A 256 5.38 8.48 23.45
C GLY A 256 4.49 9.45 22.68
N ASP A 257 4.59 10.74 23.03
CA ASP A 257 3.90 11.79 22.27
C ASP A 257 4.65 12.15 20.97
N GLU A 258 4.91 11.15 20.14
CA GLU A 258 5.71 11.28 18.92
C GLU A 258 5.32 10.30 17.82
N THR A 259 5.68 10.63 16.58
CA THR A 259 5.61 9.70 15.45
C THR A 259 6.54 8.50 15.66
N ALA A 260 6.37 7.47 14.83
CA ALA A 260 7.36 6.41 14.68
C ALA A 260 8.05 6.58 13.33
N PRO A 261 9.29 6.08 13.15
CA PRO A 261 9.84 5.87 11.82
C PRO A 261 8.87 5.05 10.96
N VAL A 262 8.72 5.40 9.69
CA VAL A 262 7.83 4.66 8.79
C VAL A 262 8.27 3.19 8.68
N GLY A 263 7.31 2.27 8.61
CA GLY A 263 7.55 0.83 8.59
C GLY A 263 8.00 0.24 9.91
N SER A 264 7.78 0.93 11.04
CA SER A 264 8.05 0.38 12.37
C SER A 264 7.10 -0.76 12.76
N PHE A 265 5.93 -0.84 12.10
CA PHE A 265 4.88 -1.81 12.41
C PHE A 265 4.55 -2.72 11.20
N PRO A 266 5.48 -3.58 10.75
CA PRO A 266 5.25 -4.44 9.58
C PRO A 266 4.13 -5.47 9.78
N GLY A 267 3.80 -5.81 11.03
CA GLY A 267 2.64 -6.65 11.35
C GLY A 267 1.29 -5.93 11.18
N GLY A 268 1.30 -4.59 11.10
CA GLY A 268 0.13 -3.75 10.84
C GLY A 268 -0.14 -3.50 9.36
N ALA A 269 0.58 -4.17 8.46
CA ALA A 269 0.38 -4.03 7.02
C ALA A 269 -1.06 -4.42 6.61
N SER A 270 -1.62 -3.63 5.70
CA SER A 270 -2.87 -3.93 5.01
C SER A 270 -2.74 -5.09 4.04
N TRP A 271 -3.87 -5.54 3.48
CA TRP A 271 -3.95 -6.62 2.51
C TRP A 271 -3.15 -6.39 1.21
N VAL A 272 -2.91 -5.14 0.81
CA VAL A 272 -2.05 -4.79 -0.33
C VAL A 272 -0.57 -4.64 0.06
N GLY A 273 -0.26 -4.71 1.36
CA GLY A 273 1.09 -4.55 1.90
C GLY A 273 1.47 -3.11 2.22
N ALA A 274 0.54 -2.16 2.16
CA ALA A 274 0.77 -0.80 2.64
C ALA A 274 0.72 -0.79 4.17
N GLU A 275 1.72 -0.19 4.79
CA GLU A 275 1.93 -0.11 6.24
C GLU A 275 1.52 1.26 6.77
N ASP A 276 1.38 1.36 8.10
CA ASP A 276 1.07 2.60 8.83
C ASP A 276 -0.24 3.29 8.40
N LEU A 277 -1.18 2.55 7.80
CA LEU A 277 -2.52 3.04 7.46
C LEU A 277 -3.44 3.20 8.69
N ALA A 278 -2.96 2.89 9.89
CA ALA A 278 -3.66 3.17 11.14
C ALA A 278 -2.63 3.72 12.14
N GLY A 279 -2.90 4.91 12.69
CA GLY A 279 -2.01 5.58 13.63
C GLY A 279 -0.90 6.39 12.95
N ASN A 280 0.19 6.62 13.68
CA ASN A 280 1.35 7.43 13.27
C ASN A 280 0.98 8.87 12.88
N VAL A 281 0.61 9.16 11.64
CA VAL A 281 0.09 10.47 11.22
C VAL A 281 -1.22 10.34 10.47
N GLY A 282 -2.07 11.36 10.59
CA GLY A 282 -3.21 11.52 9.71
C GLY A 282 -2.71 11.84 8.31
N GLU A 283 -3.38 11.33 7.28
CA GLU A 283 -2.92 11.48 5.91
C GLU A 283 -3.88 12.32 5.09
N TRP A 284 -3.36 13.40 4.49
CA TRP A 284 -4.09 14.18 3.50
C TRP A 284 -4.55 13.32 2.32
N VAL A 285 -5.83 13.43 1.97
CA VAL A 285 -6.40 12.85 0.74
C VAL A 285 -6.90 13.97 -0.19
N SER A 286 -7.06 13.69 -1.48
CA SER A 286 -7.55 14.68 -2.46
C SER A 286 -9.00 15.09 -2.22
N THR A 287 -9.79 14.25 -1.58
CA THR A 287 -11.24 14.44 -1.41
C THR A 287 -11.59 15.71 -0.63
N ILE A 288 -12.48 16.52 -1.17
CA ILE A 288 -13.09 17.67 -0.48
C ILE A 288 -14.01 17.16 0.62
N TYR A 289 -13.85 17.70 1.82
CA TYR A 289 -14.73 17.43 2.95
C TYR A 289 -15.78 18.53 3.06
N ASP A 290 -16.98 18.29 2.54
CA ASP A 290 -18.14 19.17 2.71
C ASP A 290 -19.39 18.29 2.73
N THR A 291 -19.93 18.01 3.92
CA THR A 291 -21.07 17.10 4.09
C THR A 291 -22.38 17.69 3.58
N THR A 292 -22.44 19.00 3.32
CA THR A 292 -23.63 19.64 2.74
C THR A 292 -23.63 19.50 1.22
N ARG A 293 -22.46 19.69 0.59
CA ARG A 293 -22.31 19.63 -0.87
C ARG A 293 -22.04 18.23 -1.40
N TYR A 294 -21.29 17.43 -0.64
CA TYR A 294 -20.83 16.08 -0.99
C TYR A 294 -21.19 15.10 0.15
N PRO A 295 -22.49 14.88 0.41
CA PRO A 295 -22.91 13.97 1.47
C PRO A 295 -22.46 12.53 1.17
N TYR A 296 -22.44 11.70 2.21
CA TYR A 296 -22.36 10.25 2.04
C TYR A 296 -23.70 9.70 1.55
N PRO A 297 -23.71 8.58 0.80
CA PRO A 297 -22.57 7.72 0.44
C PRO A 297 -21.58 8.36 -0.54
N TYR A 298 -20.36 7.83 -0.60
CA TYR A 298 -19.30 8.37 -1.47
C TYR A 298 -19.69 8.28 -2.95
N ASN A 299 -19.56 9.40 -3.67
CA ASN A 299 -19.84 9.48 -5.10
C ASN A 299 -18.62 10.04 -5.85
N VAL A 300 -17.91 9.18 -6.57
CA VAL A 300 -16.72 9.54 -7.35
C VAL A 300 -16.98 10.59 -8.45
N SER A 301 -18.23 10.77 -8.88
CA SER A 301 -18.60 11.60 -10.03
C SER A 301 -19.18 12.97 -9.66
N ASP A 302 -19.29 13.30 -8.37
CA ASP A 302 -19.91 14.57 -7.94
C ASP A 302 -18.94 15.76 -7.92
N GLY A 303 -17.67 15.53 -8.25
CA GLY A 303 -16.62 16.55 -8.31
C GLY A 303 -15.93 16.81 -6.98
N ARG A 304 -16.15 15.98 -5.94
CA ARG A 304 -15.41 16.05 -4.66
C ARG A 304 -13.90 15.89 -4.80
N GLU A 305 -13.42 15.35 -5.91
CA GLU A 305 -11.98 15.19 -6.21
C GLU A 305 -11.37 16.38 -6.98
N THR A 306 -12.04 17.54 -7.03
CA THR A 306 -11.53 18.71 -7.75
C THR A 306 -10.25 19.24 -7.08
N PRO A 307 -9.07 19.17 -7.73
CA PRO A 307 -7.80 19.49 -7.07
C PRO A 307 -7.54 21.00 -6.96
N THR A 308 -8.25 21.83 -7.72
CA THR A 308 -8.04 23.28 -7.77
C THR A 308 -8.90 24.06 -6.77
N LEU A 309 -9.87 23.41 -6.11
CA LEU A 309 -10.76 24.09 -5.17
C LEU A 309 -10.07 24.28 -3.81
N GLN A 310 -10.08 25.51 -3.31
CA GLN A 310 -9.69 25.79 -1.94
C GLN A 310 -10.86 25.45 -1.01
N ALA A 311 -10.73 24.37 -0.24
CA ALA A 311 -11.80 23.81 0.59
C ALA A 311 -11.22 23.09 1.82
N GLU A 312 -12.09 22.62 2.72
CA GLU A 312 -11.69 21.58 3.66
C GLU A 312 -11.40 20.29 2.88
N ARG A 313 -10.34 19.58 3.30
CA ARG A 313 -9.86 18.35 2.67
C ARG A 313 -9.88 17.23 3.70
N GLY A 314 -10.16 16.01 3.22
CA GLY A 314 -10.19 14.83 4.07
C GLY A 314 -8.80 14.50 4.63
N ILE A 315 -8.80 13.88 5.81
CA ILE A 315 -7.64 13.30 6.48
C ILE A 315 -8.04 11.90 6.94
N ARG A 316 -7.21 10.88 6.69
CA ARG A 316 -7.47 9.47 7.03
C ARG A 316 -6.37 8.89 7.91
N GLY A 317 -6.56 7.67 8.43
CA GLY A 317 -5.52 6.92 9.18
C GLY A 317 -5.51 7.08 10.70
N GLY A 318 -6.07 8.16 11.23
CA GLY A 318 -5.86 8.50 12.65
C GLY A 318 -4.45 9.04 12.87
N ARG A 319 -3.96 9.05 14.12
CA ARG A 319 -2.72 9.74 14.52
C ARG A 319 -2.08 9.02 15.71
N TRP A 320 -0.80 9.27 15.99
CA TRP A 320 -0.10 8.74 17.17
C TRP A 320 -0.81 9.08 18.50
N ASN A 321 -1.53 10.21 18.58
CA ASN A 321 -2.29 10.60 19.78
C ASN A 321 -3.75 10.11 19.80
N TYR A 322 -4.16 9.26 18.85
CA TYR A 322 -5.52 8.73 18.78
C TYR A 322 -5.59 7.32 19.37
N ASN A 323 -6.74 6.96 19.94
CA ASN A 323 -6.99 5.62 20.48
C ASN A 323 -7.58 4.68 19.42
N ARG A 324 -7.98 3.47 19.83
CA ARG A 324 -8.60 2.48 18.94
C ARG A 324 -9.80 2.98 18.13
N ILE A 325 -10.56 3.97 18.63
CA ILE A 325 -11.71 4.53 17.91
C ILE A 325 -11.24 5.48 16.80
N GLY A 326 -10.14 6.20 17.04
CA GLY A 326 -9.59 7.20 16.13
C GLY A 326 -8.71 6.63 15.01
N VAL A 327 -8.21 5.40 15.15
CA VAL A 327 -7.35 4.74 14.12
C VAL A 327 -8.10 3.68 13.31
N ARG A 328 -9.44 3.66 13.36
CA ARG A 328 -10.24 2.76 12.53
C ARG A 328 -10.16 3.19 11.07
N ASN A 329 -10.21 2.22 10.18
CA ASN A 329 -10.20 2.48 8.75
C ASN A 329 -11.32 3.40 8.23
N PRO A 330 -12.60 3.42 8.72
CA PRO A 330 -13.64 4.34 8.24
C PRO A 330 -13.54 5.75 8.83
N GLU A 331 -12.63 5.98 9.79
CA GLU A 331 -12.55 7.24 10.54
C GLU A 331 -12.23 8.42 9.62
N ARG A 332 -13.04 9.48 9.69
CA ARG A 332 -12.86 10.64 8.81
C ARG A 332 -12.47 11.88 9.59
N GLY A 333 -11.25 12.34 9.40
CA GLY A 333 -10.79 13.67 9.76
C GLY A 333 -10.90 14.65 8.59
N TRP A 334 -10.78 15.93 8.89
CA TRP A 334 -10.68 16.99 7.89
C TRP A 334 -10.01 18.23 8.45
N SER A 335 -9.50 19.07 7.57
CA SER A 335 -9.14 20.44 7.92
C SER A 335 -9.10 21.33 6.69
N TRP A 336 -9.05 22.64 6.90
CA TRP A 336 -8.86 23.62 5.83
C TRP A 336 -7.55 23.35 5.09
N TYR A 337 -7.55 23.38 3.75
CA TYR A 337 -6.41 22.99 2.91
C TYR A 337 -5.08 23.68 3.25
N ALA A 338 -5.13 24.90 3.80
CA ALA A 338 -3.95 25.70 4.13
C ALA A 338 -3.40 25.44 5.55
N ASN A 339 -4.09 24.63 6.36
CA ASN A 339 -3.62 24.26 7.68
C ASN A 339 -2.55 23.16 7.58
N SER A 340 -1.66 23.12 8.56
CA SER A 340 -0.65 22.08 8.74
C SER A 340 -0.60 21.70 10.22
N PHE A 341 -0.38 20.43 10.52
CA PHE A 341 -0.34 19.91 11.89
C PHE A 341 0.86 18.98 12.05
N ASN A 342 1.38 18.91 13.27
CA ASN A 342 2.47 18.00 13.60
C ASN A 342 2.02 16.54 13.76
N ASP A 343 0.79 16.22 13.40
CA ASP A 343 0.23 14.88 13.40
C ASP A 343 -0.48 14.58 12.08
N VAL A 344 -0.21 15.37 11.02
CA VAL A 344 -0.75 15.16 9.68
C VAL A 344 0.38 15.21 8.64
N GLY A 345 0.56 14.09 7.96
CA GLY A 345 1.42 13.91 6.80
C GLY A 345 0.61 13.46 5.58
N PHE A 346 1.20 12.61 4.74
CA PHE A 346 0.56 12.13 3.52
C PHE A 346 1.31 10.95 2.90
N ARG A 347 0.63 10.25 1.99
CA ARG A 347 1.20 9.32 1.03
C ARG A 347 0.61 9.59 -0.36
N CYS A 348 1.22 9.09 -1.43
CA CYS A 348 0.69 9.29 -2.78
C CYS A 348 0.26 7.99 -3.46
N VAL A 349 -0.51 8.15 -4.53
CA VAL A 349 -0.91 7.10 -5.47
C VAL A 349 -0.50 7.44 -6.90
N ARG A 350 -0.33 6.40 -7.71
CA ARG A 350 0.01 6.51 -9.14
C ARG A 350 -0.89 5.59 -9.94
N ASP A 351 -1.49 6.13 -11.00
CA ASP A 351 -2.30 5.32 -11.92
C ASP A 351 -1.44 4.24 -12.58
N TYR A 352 -2.00 3.05 -12.77
CA TYR A 352 -1.28 1.95 -13.40
C TYR A 352 -1.09 2.18 -14.91
N ALA A 353 0.16 2.29 -15.34
CA ALA A 353 0.54 2.40 -16.75
C ALA A 353 0.59 1.01 -17.42
N GLY A 354 -0.57 0.36 -17.55
CA GLY A 354 -0.76 -0.82 -18.40
C GLY A 354 -1.47 -0.43 -19.69
N THR A 355 -1.09 -1.02 -20.81
CA THR A 355 -1.88 -0.89 -22.04
C THR A 355 -3.25 -1.53 -21.81
N SER A 356 -4.32 -0.73 -21.92
CA SER A 356 -5.67 -1.27 -22.09
C SER A 356 -5.65 -2.24 -23.26
N GLY A 357 -5.86 -3.53 -22.97
CA GLY A 357 -6.04 -4.58 -23.98
C GLY A 357 -7.26 -4.35 -24.84
#